data_AF-A0AAU5YEV2-F1
#
_entry.id   AF-A0AAU5YEV2-F1
#
_cell.length_a   1.000
_cell.length_b   1.000
_cell.length_c   1.000
_cell.angle_alpha   90.00
_cell.angle_beta   90.00
_cell.angle_gamma   90.00
#
_symmetry.space_group_name_H-M   'P 1'
#
loop_
_entity.id
_entity.type
_entity.pdbx_description
1 polymer ?
#
loop_
_entity_poly.entity_id
_entity_poly.type
_entity_poly.pdbx_seq_one_letter_code
_entity_poly.pdbx_strand_id
1 'polypeptide(L)'
;MDDLVQWLRAQLDEDERIARAATPGPWWHNPGKQWLGPEAFEKYDLRQGEEFVGYGGPHPFTGAVASTGPASNVQGMKDAAFIAAHDPARVLREIDAKREVVRLAERAHDYHETFMNGFAAAMEQALRLFALAYADRPGYQESWRP
;
A
#
# COMPACT_ATOMS: atom_id res chain seq x y z
N MET A 1 21.44 13.51 -6.46
CA MET A 1 20.84 12.16 -6.52
C MET A 1 20.78 11.54 -5.14
N ASP A 2 21.88 11.57 -4.39
CA ASP A 2 22.00 10.98 -3.06
C ASP A 2 20.91 11.40 -2.07
N ASP A 3 20.58 12.71 -1.99
CA ASP A 3 19.53 13.20 -1.09
C ASP A 3 18.15 12.58 -1.40
N LEU A 4 17.80 12.47 -2.69
CA LEU A 4 16.54 11.85 -3.13
C LEU A 4 16.52 10.35 -2.81
N VAL A 5 17.64 9.65 -3.05
CA VAL A 5 17.79 8.22 -2.74
C VAL A 5 17.66 7.97 -1.24
N GLN A 6 18.38 8.74 -0.42
CA GLN A 6 18.32 8.63 1.04
C GLN A 6 16.92 8.91 1.57
N TRP A 7 16.25 9.94 1.06
CA TRP A 7 14.89 10.29 1.45
C TRP A 7 13.88 9.22 1.03
N LEU A 8 13.95 8.70 -0.21
CA LEU A 8 13.07 7.62 -0.67
C LEU A 8 13.24 6.34 0.15
N ARG A 9 14.47 5.99 0.55
CA ARG A 9 14.71 4.86 1.46
C ARG A 9 13.98 5.04 2.78
N ALA A 10 14.08 6.23 3.39
CA ALA A 10 13.36 6.52 4.62
C ALA A 10 11.84 6.41 4.46
N GLN A 11 11.28 6.81 3.31
CA GLN A 11 9.85 6.64 3.03
C GLN A 11 9.44 5.17 2.90
N LEU A 12 10.25 4.37 2.19
CA LEU A 12 10.02 2.94 2.04
C LEU A 12 10.16 2.18 3.37
N ASP A 13 11.09 2.59 4.23
CA ASP A 13 11.27 2.02 5.57
C ASP A 13 10.06 2.33 6.47
N GLU A 14 9.54 3.55 6.39
CA GLU A 14 8.33 3.95 7.13
C GLU A 14 7.09 3.20 6.63
N ASP A 15 6.93 3.08 5.31
CA ASP A 15 5.84 2.30 4.71
C ASP A 15 5.92 0.83 5.11
N GLU A 16 7.12 0.24 5.14
CA GLU A 16 7.32 -1.13 5.62
C GLU A 16 6.93 -1.25 7.08
N ARG A 17 7.36 -0.30 7.93
CA ARG A 17 7.02 -0.28 9.35
C ARG A 17 5.50 -0.26 9.56
N ILE A 18 4.79 0.58 8.81
CA ILE A 18 3.32 0.67 8.85
C ILE A 18 2.69 -0.64 8.36
N ALA A 19 3.14 -1.18 7.23
CA ALA A 19 2.61 -2.42 6.66
C ALA A 19 2.82 -3.61 7.60
N ARG A 20 3.99 -3.73 8.26
CA ARG A 20 4.27 -4.80 9.22
C ARG A 20 3.46 -4.67 10.51
N ALA A 21 3.08 -3.45 10.91
CA ALA A 21 2.26 -3.22 12.10
C ALA A 21 0.76 -3.51 11.86
N ALA A 22 0.33 -3.56 10.60
CA ALA A 22 -1.05 -3.87 10.24
C ALA A 22 -1.39 -5.36 10.50
N THR A 23 -2.69 -5.66 10.60
CA THR A 23 -3.17 -7.04 10.70
C THR A 23 -2.63 -7.88 9.54
N PRO A 24 -1.97 -9.03 9.78
CA PRO A 24 -1.41 -9.83 8.70
C PRO A 24 -2.47 -10.27 7.67
N GLY A 25 -2.04 -10.26 6.40
CA GLY A 25 -2.82 -10.75 5.28
C GLY A 25 -3.05 -12.28 5.28
N PRO A 26 -3.82 -12.79 4.31
CA PRO A 26 -4.43 -12.04 3.22
C PRO A 26 -5.69 -11.30 3.67
N TRP A 27 -5.77 -10.02 3.31
CA TRP A 27 -7.02 -9.27 3.38
C TRP A 27 -7.94 -9.63 2.21
N TRP A 28 -9.25 -9.56 2.44
CA TRP A 28 -10.24 -9.90 1.43
C TRP A 28 -11.54 -9.14 1.63
N HIS A 29 -12.32 -9.02 0.56
CA HIS A 29 -13.66 -8.44 0.56
C HIS A 29 -14.61 -9.38 -0.21
N ASN A 30 -15.83 -9.55 0.30
CA ASN A 30 -16.88 -10.32 -0.36
C ASN A 30 -18.23 -9.61 -0.17
N PRO A 31 -18.81 -9.00 -1.21
CA PRO A 31 -20.07 -8.25 -1.11
C PRO A 31 -21.30 -9.13 -0.85
N GLY A 32 -21.16 -10.46 -0.93
CA GLY A 32 -22.19 -11.42 -0.52
C GLY A 32 -22.16 -11.76 0.97
N LYS A 33 -21.21 -11.20 1.73
CA LYS A 33 -21.09 -11.37 3.18
C LYS A 33 -21.16 -10.00 3.85
N GLN A 34 -21.74 -9.96 5.03
CA GLN A 34 -21.79 -8.77 5.87
C GLN A 34 -21.27 -9.09 7.27
N TRP A 35 -20.61 -8.12 7.88
CA TRP A 35 -20.19 -8.19 9.26
C TRP A 35 -21.37 -7.90 10.17
N LEU A 36 -21.58 -8.74 11.18
CA LEU A 36 -22.56 -8.52 12.24
C LEU A 36 -21.80 -8.29 13.53
N GLY A 37 -21.99 -7.12 14.14
CA GLY A 37 -21.55 -6.89 15.51
C GLY A 37 -22.22 -7.87 16.49
N PRO A 38 -21.70 -8.03 17.73
CA PRO A 38 -22.14 -9.08 18.66
C PRO A 38 -23.68 -9.11 18.87
N GLU A 39 -24.29 -7.94 19.05
CA GLU A 39 -25.74 -7.84 19.25
C GLU A 39 -26.56 -8.22 18.02
N ALA A 40 -26.13 -7.79 16.83
CA ALA A 40 -26.79 -8.11 15.58
C ALA A 40 -26.60 -9.59 15.22
N PHE A 41 -25.46 -10.18 15.58
CA PHE A 41 -25.18 -11.59 15.41
C PHE A 41 -26.08 -12.46 16.30
N GLU A 42 -26.19 -12.13 17.59
CA GLU A 42 -27.06 -12.85 18.53
C GLU A 42 -28.53 -12.88 18.04
N LYS A 43 -28.99 -11.79 17.45
CA LYS A 43 -30.37 -11.64 16.94
C LYS A 43 -30.54 -12.02 15.47
N TYR A 44 -29.45 -12.38 14.79
CA TYR A 44 -29.41 -12.55 13.32
C TYR A 44 -30.09 -11.39 12.54
N ASP A 45 -29.89 -10.15 13.00
CA ASP A 45 -30.53 -8.97 12.40
C ASP A 45 -29.73 -8.45 11.21
N LEU A 46 -30.02 -8.98 10.02
CA LEU A 46 -29.30 -8.63 8.80
C LEU A 46 -29.41 -7.15 8.41
N ARG A 47 -30.39 -6.41 8.93
CA ARG A 47 -30.56 -4.96 8.66
C ARG A 47 -29.45 -4.12 9.29
N GLN A 48 -28.71 -4.67 10.24
CA GLN A 48 -27.55 -4.05 10.88
C GLN A 48 -26.22 -4.59 10.35
N GLY A 49 -26.26 -5.30 9.21
CA GLY A 49 -25.06 -5.78 8.55
C GLY A 49 -24.22 -4.64 7.99
N GLU A 50 -22.90 -4.78 8.13
CA GLU A 50 -21.92 -3.84 7.61
C GLU A 50 -21.07 -4.46 6.50
N GLU A 51 -20.73 -3.66 5.49
CA GLU A 51 -19.63 -3.93 4.58
C GLU A 51 -18.32 -3.95 5.36
N PHE A 52 -17.45 -4.89 5.03
CA PHE A 52 -16.23 -5.08 5.79
C PHE A 52 -15.09 -5.66 4.95
N VAL A 53 -13.88 -5.47 5.47
CA VAL A 53 -12.67 -6.15 5.01
C VAL A 53 -12.31 -7.21 6.03
N GLY A 54 -12.26 -8.46 5.58
CA GLY A 54 -11.84 -9.61 6.40
C GLY A 54 -10.35 -9.87 6.29
N TYR A 55 -9.80 -10.57 7.28
CA TYR A 55 -8.45 -11.14 7.21
C TYR A 55 -8.46 -12.64 7.52
N GLY A 56 -7.37 -13.30 7.11
CA GLY A 56 -7.18 -14.73 7.30
C GLY A 56 -8.13 -15.56 6.44
N GLY A 57 -8.04 -15.42 5.12
CA GLY A 57 -8.77 -16.23 4.13
C GLY A 57 -10.31 -16.12 4.18
N PRO A 58 -11.03 -16.38 3.08
CA PRO A 58 -12.50 -16.37 3.11
C PRO A 58 -13.09 -17.51 3.95
N HIS A 59 -12.29 -18.55 4.21
CA HIS A 59 -12.58 -19.68 5.09
C HIS A 59 -11.27 -20.36 5.55
N PRO A 60 -11.05 -20.60 6.86
CA PRO A 60 -11.83 -20.11 7.99
C PRO A 60 -11.63 -18.60 8.17
N PHE A 61 -12.73 -17.85 8.23
CA PHE A 61 -12.68 -16.42 8.50
C PHE A 61 -12.11 -16.16 9.90
N THR A 62 -11.13 -15.26 10.01
CA THR A 62 -10.48 -14.96 11.29
C THR A 62 -11.06 -13.71 11.97
N GLY A 63 -11.38 -12.67 11.19
CA GLY A 63 -11.98 -11.44 11.73
C GLY A 63 -12.03 -10.31 10.72
N ALA A 64 -12.59 -9.17 11.14
CA ALA A 64 -12.64 -7.94 10.33
C ALA A 64 -11.47 -7.00 10.69
N VAL A 65 -10.85 -6.37 9.69
CA VAL A 65 -9.86 -5.29 9.87
C VAL A 65 -10.47 -3.90 9.76
N ALA A 66 -11.57 -3.77 9.03
CA ALA A 66 -12.29 -2.52 8.84
C ALA A 66 -13.76 -2.80 8.50
N SER A 67 -14.65 -1.96 9.02
CA SER A 67 -16.01 -1.78 8.51
C SER A 67 -16.03 -0.52 7.64
N THR A 68 -16.73 -0.58 6.51
CA THR A 68 -16.81 0.52 5.53
C THR A 68 -18.23 1.07 5.39
N GLY A 69 -19.13 0.71 6.30
CA GLY A 69 -20.50 1.21 6.39
C GLY A 69 -21.56 0.12 6.18
N PRO A 70 -22.85 0.49 6.00
CA PRO A 70 -23.93 -0.49 5.86
C PRO A 70 -23.75 -1.42 4.64
N ALA A 71 -24.15 -2.70 4.76
CA ALA A 71 -24.00 -3.78 3.75
C ALA A 71 -24.74 -3.56 2.40
N SER A 72 -25.42 -2.43 2.22
CA SER A 72 -26.07 -2.05 0.96
C SER A 72 -25.49 -0.76 0.38
N ASN A 73 -24.47 -0.20 1.03
CA ASN A 73 -23.83 1.03 0.61
C ASN A 73 -22.83 0.75 -0.52
N VAL A 74 -23.17 1.21 -1.74
CA VAL A 74 -22.33 1.05 -2.93
C VAL A 74 -20.93 1.65 -2.76
N GLN A 75 -20.78 2.73 -2.00
CA GLN A 75 -19.47 3.33 -1.77
C GLN A 75 -18.67 2.49 -0.76
N GLY A 76 -19.29 2.03 0.34
CA GLY A 76 -18.66 1.14 1.32
C GLY A 76 -18.11 -0.14 0.67
N MET A 77 -18.84 -0.73 -0.27
CA MET A 77 -18.37 -1.89 -1.05
C MET A 77 -17.10 -1.57 -1.87
N LYS A 78 -17.04 -0.38 -2.49
CA LYS A 78 -15.85 0.06 -3.26
C LYS A 78 -14.66 0.33 -2.34
N ASP A 79 -14.90 0.95 -1.19
CA ASP A 79 -13.86 1.24 -0.21
C ASP A 79 -13.31 -0.06 0.39
N ALA A 80 -14.16 -1.04 0.71
CA ALA A 80 -13.73 -2.34 1.19
C ALA A 80 -12.91 -3.10 0.13
N ALA A 81 -13.33 -3.05 -1.14
CA ALA A 81 -12.55 -3.64 -2.23
C ALA A 81 -11.18 -2.96 -2.39
N PHE A 82 -11.12 -1.63 -2.31
CA PHE A 82 -9.87 -0.88 -2.38
C PHE A 82 -8.94 -1.24 -1.22
N ILE A 83 -9.43 -1.26 0.02
CA ILE A 83 -8.64 -1.60 1.20
C ILE A 83 -8.13 -3.05 1.11
N ALA A 84 -8.99 -4.01 0.73
CA ALA A 84 -8.58 -5.41 0.56
C ALA A 84 -7.47 -5.57 -0.51
N ALA A 85 -7.51 -4.77 -1.58
CA ALA A 85 -6.46 -4.75 -2.59
C ALA A 85 -5.13 -4.18 -2.08
N HIS A 86 -5.13 -3.42 -0.98
CA HIS A 86 -3.94 -2.90 -0.30
C HIS A 86 -3.53 -3.77 0.90
N ASP A 87 -3.72 -5.09 0.75
CA ASP A 87 -3.22 -6.11 1.67
C ASP A 87 -1.73 -5.87 2.05
N PRO A 88 -1.37 -5.94 3.35
CA PRO A 88 0.00 -5.70 3.81
C PRO A 88 1.04 -6.60 3.15
N ALA A 89 0.72 -7.86 2.84
CA ALA A 89 1.67 -8.74 2.18
C ALA A 89 1.94 -8.33 0.73
N ARG A 90 0.94 -7.81 0.00
CA ARG A 90 1.15 -7.16 -1.31
C ARG A 90 2.00 -5.90 -1.16
N VAL A 91 1.66 -5.01 -0.23
CA VAL A 91 2.38 -3.74 -0.01
C VAL A 91 3.87 -4.00 0.26
N LEU A 92 4.20 -4.98 1.10
CA LEU A 92 5.58 -5.38 1.38
C LEU A 92 6.32 -5.84 0.11
N ARG A 93 5.69 -6.62 -0.77
CA ARG A 93 6.28 -7.02 -2.06
C ARG A 93 6.55 -5.83 -2.97
N GLU A 94 5.68 -4.82 -2.97
CA GLU A 94 5.88 -3.60 -3.75
C GLU A 94 7.02 -2.74 -3.19
N ILE A 95 7.16 -2.67 -1.86
CA ILE A 95 8.28 -1.99 -1.21
C ILE A 95 9.60 -2.67 -1.58
N ASP A 96 9.66 -4.00 -1.51
CA ASP A 96 10.85 -4.77 -1.91
C ASP A 96 11.22 -4.50 -3.37
N ALA A 97 10.24 -4.51 -4.27
CA ALA A 97 10.47 -4.18 -5.69
C ALA A 97 10.99 -2.75 -5.89
N LYS A 98 10.42 -1.76 -5.18
CA LYS A 98 10.88 -0.36 -5.23
C LYS A 98 12.31 -0.21 -4.69
N ARG A 99 12.68 -0.95 -3.65
CA ARG A 99 14.06 -0.98 -3.14
C ARG A 99 15.05 -1.50 -4.17
N GLU A 100 14.70 -2.53 -4.94
CA GLU A 100 15.57 -2.99 -6.04
C GLU A 100 15.75 -1.89 -7.10
N VAL A 101 14.70 -1.14 -7.44
CA VAL A 101 14.81 -0.01 -8.38
C VAL A 101 15.76 1.06 -7.84
N VAL A 102 15.68 1.39 -6.55
CA VAL A 102 16.62 2.33 -5.90
C VAL A 102 18.06 1.82 -6.00
N ARG A 103 18.32 0.53 -5.71
CA ARG A 103 19.67 -0.05 -5.84
C ARG A 103 20.19 -0.05 -7.27
N LEU A 104 19.32 -0.28 -8.25
CA LEU A 104 19.67 -0.19 -9.67
C LEU A 104 20.06 1.24 -10.06
N ALA A 105 19.35 2.25 -9.54
CA ALA A 105 19.66 3.65 -9.80
C ALA A 105 21.02 4.07 -9.25
N GLU A 106 21.36 3.65 -8.02
CA GLU A 106 22.67 3.89 -7.43
C GLU A 106 23.79 3.25 -8.25
N ARG A 107 23.63 1.97 -8.63
CA ARG A 107 24.59 1.28 -9.49
C ARG A 107 24.76 1.96 -10.84
N ALA A 108 23.68 2.51 -11.41
CA ALA A 108 23.75 3.26 -12.66
C ALA A 108 24.54 4.57 -12.50
N HIS A 109 24.45 5.21 -11.34
CA HIS A 109 25.19 6.44 -11.03
C HIS A 109 26.70 6.21 -10.89
N ASP A 110 27.10 5.11 -10.25
CA ASP A 110 28.51 4.81 -9.96
C ASP A 110 29.34 4.46 -11.22
N TYR A 111 28.71 3.98 -12.28
CA TYR A 111 29.39 3.59 -13.53
C TYR A 111 29.35 4.72 -14.57
N HIS A 112 30.30 5.64 -14.48
CA HIS A 112 30.38 6.88 -15.29
C HIS A 112 31.04 6.72 -16.68
N GLU A 113 30.76 5.63 -17.42
CA GLU A 113 31.16 5.54 -18.84
C GLU A 113 30.06 6.10 -19.75
N THR A 114 30.46 6.76 -20.84
CA THR A 114 29.64 7.64 -21.69
C THR A 114 28.30 7.02 -22.20
N PHE A 115 28.19 5.69 -22.25
CA PHE A 115 26.98 4.96 -22.63
C PHE A 115 25.93 4.86 -21.48
N MET A 116 26.36 4.93 -20.23
CA MET A 116 25.53 4.82 -19.03
C MET A 116 24.84 6.13 -18.64
N ASN A 117 25.25 7.28 -19.19
CA ASN A 117 24.67 8.59 -18.85
C ASN A 117 23.16 8.66 -19.14
N GLY A 118 22.71 8.11 -20.27
CA GLY A 118 21.27 8.08 -20.60
C GLY A 118 20.48 7.16 -19.68
N PHE A 119 21.06 6.02 -19.29
CA PHE A 119 20.44 5.08 -18.36
C PHE A 119 20.38 5.65 -16.94
N ALA A 120 21.46 6.26 -16.44
CA ALA A 120 21.50 6.93 -15.15
C ALA A 120 20.47 8.09 -15.07
N ALA A 121 20.35 8.90 -16.13
CA ALA A 121 19.34 9.95 -16.20
C ALA A 121 17.91 9.38 -16.19
N ALA A 122 17.65 8.30 -16.92
CA ALA A 122 16.35 7.62 -16.91
C ALA A 122 16.01 7.04 -15.52
N MET A 123 17.01 6.48 -14.83
CA MET A 123 16.83 5.97 -13.46
C MET A 123 16.57 7.09 -12.46
N GLU A 124 17.29 8.21 -12.55
CA GLU A 124 17.00 9.40 -11.72
C GLU A 124 15.56 9.87 -11.94
N GLN A 125 15.10 9.92 -13.19
CA GLN A 125 13.72 10.30 -13.52
C GLN A 125 12.70 9.32 -12.92
N ALA A 126 12.98 8.02 -12.95
CA ALA A 126 12.13 7.02 -12.32
C ALA A 126 12.03 7.24 -10.80
N LEU A 127 13.13 7.59 -10.14
CA LEU A 127 13.12 7.92 -8.70
C LEU A 127 12.29 9.18 -8.40
N ARG A 128 12.41 10.23 -9.23
CA ARG A 128 11.57 11.44 -9.10
C ARG A 128 10.08 11.13 -9.25
N LEU A 129 9.72 10.28 -10.20
CA LEU A 129 8.33 9.81 -10.38
C LEU A 129 7.84 8.99 -9.17
N PHE A 130 8.70 8.20 -8.54
CA PHE A 130 8.35 7.49 -7.30
C PHE A 130 8.16 8.45 -6.12
N ALA A 131 9.00 9.48 -6.02
CA ALA A 131 8.88 10.49 -4.98
C ALA A 131 7.57 11.28 -5.04
N LEU A 132 6.92 11.38 -6.21
CA LEU A 132 5.61 12.02 -6.33
C LEU A 132 4.52 11.35 -5.48
N ALA A 133 4.62 10.05 -5.23
CA ALA A 133 3.68 9.34 -4.36
C ALA A 133 3.78 9.81 -2.89
N TYR A 134 4.83 10.54 -2.55
CA TYR A 134 5.15 11.04 -1.22
C TYR A 134 5.25 12.57 -1.17
N ALA A 135 4.72 13.28 -2.19
CA ALA A 135 4.85 14.74 -2.30
C ALA A 135 4.17 15.51 -1.15
N ASP A 136 3.25 14.87 -0.44
CA ASP A 136 2.58 15.38 0.75
C ASP A 136 3.36 15.14 2.06
N ARG A 137 4.46 14.37 2.02
CA ARG A 137 5.25 14.05 3.20
C ARG A 137 6.29 15.12 3.53
N PRO A 138 6.52 15.42 4.82
CA PRO A 138 7.59 16.30 5.24
C PRO A 138 8.96 15.87 4.69
N GLY A 139 9.75 16.84 4.26
CA GLY A 139 11.07 16.61 3.67
C GLY A 139 11.06 16.35 2.16
N TYR A 140 9.89 16.23 1.52
CA TYR A 140 9.81 16.30 0.07
C TYR A 140 10.32 17.67 -0.42
N GLN A 141 11.19 17.67 -1.44
CA GLN A 141 11.70 18.89 -2.06
C GLN A 141 11.05 19.10 -3.43
N GLU A 142 10.54 20.30 -3.71
CA GLU A 142 9.95 20.64 -5.02
C GLU A 142 10.95 20.49 -6.18
N SER A 143 12.26 20.59 -5.91
CA SER A 143 13.31 20.30 -6.89
C SER A 143 13.33 18.85 -7.40
N TRP A 144 12.70 17.92 -6.67
CA TRP A 144 12.55 16.52 -7.07
C TRP A 144 11.34 16.28 -7.97
N ARG A 145 10.46 17.27 -8.15
CA ARG A 145 9.33 17.15 -9.07
C ARG A 145 9.88 16.98 -10.50
N PRO A 146 9.41 15.96 -11.25
CA PRO A 146 9.69 15.76 -12.67
C PRO A 146 9.53 17.00 -13.54
#